data_AF-A0A098M167-F1
#
_entry.id   AF-A0A098M167-F1
#
_cell.length_a   1.000
_cell.length_b   1.000
_cell.length_c   1.000
_cell.angle_alpha   90.00
_cell.angle_beta   90.00
_cell.angle_gamma   90.00
#
_symmetry.space_group_name_H-M   'P 1'
#
loop_
_entity.id
_entity.type
_entity.pdbx_description
1 polymer ?
#
loop_
_entity_poly.entity_id
_entity_poly.type
_entity_poly.pdbx_seq_one_letter_code
_entity_poly.pdbx_strand_id
1 'polypeptide(L)'
;MIQALLVTICLAVFPYQGSCIILESGNVKDYEVVYPQKVPALPSGGLQNAEPETKYEDTMQYEFKVNGEPVVLQLERNKGLFSEDYSETHYSPDGREITTSPSVQDHCYYHGNVQNDADSTAVISACDGLKGHFKHQGETYFIEPLKLTDSEAHAVYKHESLEKEDGTPKVCGVTHTTWESDEPIKKISHLAATPEEQDRYLQAPKYIEFYIVVDHGMFNKYSRNLPNIRTRVYEIVNTLNTMYRVLRIHVALIGLEIWSDRDKINVQTNASVTLDLFGAWRESDLLPRRRNDNAHLLTSTDFDGPTVGLGYVGTLCLSKYSSAIVQDHTNKTSLMAFTMAHELGHNLGINHDTDSCNCNSNTCIMAPTISNKPTYQFSSCSREEHRRYLINDLPQCILNKPLSTDIVAPAVCGNYFVEVGEECDCGSPQFKGAEAECRAAKDDCDLAESCTGQSALCPTDQFQRDGQPCQNNQGYCYNGKCPIMTNQCIALFGPGATVSPDSCFQHNLGGMDYSYCRSGNGVNIPCAPADVKCGRLYCRKGSDRNAAVCNFRYSHDDQDYGMVHPGTKCGDGRVCSNGQCVDV
;
A
#
# COMPACT_ATOMS: atom_id res chain seq x y z
N MET A 1 70.61 14.16 44.73
CA MET A 1 69.88 13.44 45.79
C MET A 1 68.74 14.36 46.22
N ILE A 2 67.57 14.29 45.57
CA ILE A 2 66.45 13.34 45.79
C ILE A 2 65.65 13.69 47.05
N GLN A 3 64.38 14.06 46.84
CA GLN A 3 63.13 13.81 47.61
C GLN A 3 62.27 15.08 47.71
N ALA A 4 61.24 15.26 46.87
CA ALA A 4 59.94 14.57 46.82
C ALA A 4 58.87 15.37 47.58
N LEU A 5 58.05 16.12 46.83
CA LEU A 5 56.76 16.64 47.28
C LEU A 5 55.72 16.22 46.26
N LEU A 6 54.87 15.28 46.66
CA LEU A 6 53.70 14.82 45.93
C LEU A 6 52.69 15.97 45.82
N VAL A 7 52.38 16.37 44.58
CA VAL A 7 51.18 17.16 44.26
C VAL A 7 50.25 16.23 43.49
N THR A 8 49.26 15.71 44.20
CA THR A 8 48.12 15.00 43.63
C THR A 8 47.23 16.04 42.94
N ILE A 9 47.34 16.15 41.61
CA ILE A 9 46.40 16.92 40.80
C ILE A 9 45.16 16.03 40.62
N CYS A 10 44.11 16.33 41.37
CA CYS A 10 42.77 15.84 41.04
C CYS A 10 42.34 16.51 39.73
N LEU A 11 42.41 15.77 38.63
CA LEU A 11 41.63 16.04 37.43
C LEU A 11 40.15 15.88 37.80
N ALA A 12 39.54 16.96 38.26
CA ALA A 12 38.09 17.09 38.21
C ALA A 12 37.72 17.15 36.72
N VAL A 13 37.40 15.98 36.16
CA VAL A 13 36.55 15.87 34.99
C VAL A 13 35.24 16.52 35.42
N PHE A 14 35.06 17.81 35.09
CA PHE A 14 33.73 18.38 35.05
C PHE A 14 32.97 17.55 34.02
N PRO A 15 31.90 16.82 34.38
CA PRO A 15 30.93 16.47 33.37
C PRO A 15 30.45 17.81 32.84
N TYR A 16 30.70 18.08 31.57
CA TYR A 16 29.95 19.09 30.84
C TYR A 16 28.49 18.73 31.10
N GLN A 17 27.82 19.48 31.98
CA GLN A 17 26.37 19.52 32.00
C GLN A 17 26.01 20.13 30.66
N GLY A 18 25.77 19.26 29.68
CA GLY A 18 25.35 19.63 28.35
C GLY A 18 24.19 20.58 28.50
N SER A 19 24.38 21.82 28.04
CA SER A 19 23.26 22.70 27.80
C SER A 19 22.36 21.96 26.83
N CYS A 20 21.14 21.64 27.27
CA CYS A 20 20.15 20.95 26.46
C CYS A 20 19.86 21.86 25.26
N ILE A 21 20.45 21.56 24.10
CA ILE A 21 20.05 22.19 22.85
C ILE A 21 18.64 21.65 22.60
N ILE A 22 17.64 22.52 22.71
CA ILE A 22 16.25 22.16 22.43
C ILE A 22 16.16 21.97 20.91
N LEU A 23 15.98 20.73 20.49
CA LEU A 23 15.77 20.38 19.10
C LEU A 23 14.32 20.69 18.70
N GLU A 24 14.06 20.84 17.40
CA GLU A 24 12.72 21.16 16.90
C GLU A 24 11.72 20.04 17.23
N SER A 25 12.20 18.79 17.24
CA SER A 25 11.46 17.60 17.65
C SER A 25 11.17 17.50 19.16
N GLY A 26 11.65 18.48 19.96
CA GLY A 26 11.46 18.57 21.40
C GLY A 26 12.74 18.26 22.20
N ASN A 27 12.57 17.85 23.46
CA ASN A 27 13.68 17.46 24.31
C ASN A 27 14.17 16.04 23.96
N VAL A 28 15.45 15.93 23.63
CA VAL A 28 16.12 14.67 23.29
C VAL A 28 17.18 14.38 24.35
N LYS A 29 17.07 13.24 25.03
CA LYS A 29 17.94 12.84 26.14
C LYS A 29 19.34 12.43 25.69
N ASP A 30 19.42 11.81 24.51
CA ASP A 30 20.65 11.24 23.99
C ASP A 30 20.67 11.32 22.46
N TYR A 31 21.70 11.91 21.89
CA TYR A 31 21.90 12.04 20.45
C TYR A 31 23.38 12.05 20.11
N GLU A 32 23.71 11.51 18.94
CA GLU A 32 25.03 11.60 18.33
C GLU A 32 25.10 12.87 17.48
N VAL A 33 26.19 13.64 17.63
CA VAL A 33 26.45 14.78 16.74
C VAL A 33 27.20 14.29 15.51
N VAL A 34 26.60 14.48 14.34
CA VAL A 34 27.16 14.07 13.05
C VAL A 34 27.34 15.28 12.13
N TYR A 35 28.16 15.12 11.10
CA TYR A 35 28.43 16.15 10.09
C TYR A 35 28.25 15.52 8.70
N PRO A 36 27.02 15.44 8.18
CA PRO A 36 26.73 14.85 6.89
C PRO A 36 27.50 15.55 5.77
N GLN A 37 28.37 14.82 5.10
CA GLN A 37 29.13 15.32 3.96
C GLN A 37 28.44 14.90 2.67
N LYS A 38 28.16 15.86 1.78
CA LYS A 38 27.61 15.54 0.47
C LYS A 38 28.70 14.89 -0.39
N VAL A 39 28.42 13.69 -0.91
CA VAL A 39 29.35 12.95 -1.77
C VAL A 39 29.21 13.49 -3.21
N PRO A 40 30.30 13.97 -3.85
CA PRO A 40 30.25 14.45 -5.23
C PRO A 40 29.91 13.32 -6.19
N ALA A 41 28.99 13.57 -7.13
CA ALA A 41 28.73 12.62 -8.22
C ALA A 41 30.00 12.41 -9.05
N LEU A 42 30.38 11.14 -9.28
CA LEU A 42 31.47 10.81 -10.21
C LEU A 42 31.09 11.33 -11.62
N PRO A 43 31.95 12.10 -12.30
CA PRO A 43 31.66 12.54 -13.65
C PRO A 43 31.57 11.32 -14.57
N SER A 44 30.34 10.97 -14.96
CA SER A 44 30.10 9.91 -15.93
C SER A 44 30.61 10.39 -17.29
N GLY A 45 31.61 9.72 -17.84
CA GLY A 45 32.33 10.11 -19.06
C GLY A 45 31.52 9.96 -20.36
N GLY A 46 30.34 10.57 -20.44
CA GLY A 46 29.53 10.66 -21.66
C GLY A 46 29.06 12.08 -21.87
N LEU A 47 29.09 12.57 -23.12
CA LEU A 47 28.46 13.84 -23.48
C LEU A 47 26.96 13.78 -23.14
N GLN A 48 26.56 14.34 -22.01
CA GLN A 48 25.17 14.70 -21.74
C GLN A 48 25.02 16.19 -22.01
N ASN A 49 24.07 16.50 -22.89
CA ASN A 49 23.60 17.86 -23.10
C ASN A 49 23.18 18.41 -21.73
N ALA A 50 23.67 19.60 -21.37
CA ALA A 50 23.35 20.24 -20.11
C ALA A 50 21.82 20.36 -19.97
N GLU A 51 21.24 19.53 -19.09
CA GLU A 51 19.88 19.74 -18.60
C GLU A 51 19.80 21.12 -17.92
N PRO A 52 18.66 21.82 -18.02
CA PRO A 52 18.51 23.09 -17.33
C PRO A 52 18.79 22.91 -15.83
N GLU A 53 19.67 23.76 -15.27
CA GLU A 53 20.01 23.75 -13.84
C GLU A 53 18.72 23.93 -13.01
N THR A 54 18.19 22.83 -12.47
CA THR A 54 17.13 22.89 -11.46
C THR A 54 17.75 23.27 -10.12
N LYS A 55 17.03 24.02 -9.28
CA LYS A 55 17.55 24.52 -7.99
C LYS A 55 18.02 23.40 -7.05
N TYR A 56 17.44 22.22 -7.19
CA TYR A 56 17.75 21.04 -6.39
C TYR A 56 18.05 19.86 -7.32
N GLU A 57 19.05 19.05 -6.96
CA GLU A 57 19.46 17.88 -7.74
C GLU A 57 18.43 16.75 -7.64
N ASP A 58 18.27 15.97 -8.71
CA ASP A 58 17.37 14.80 -8.73
C ASP A 58 17.83 13.69 -7.79
N THR A 59 19.15 13.50 -7.66
CA THR A 59 19.75 12.50 -6.79
C THR A 59 20.87 13.12 -5.98
N MET A 60 21.00 12.74 -4.72
CA MET A 60 22.08 13.17 -3.84
C MET A 60 22.56 12.03 -2.95
N GLN A 61 23.83 12.10 -2.55
CA GLN A 61 24.41 11.17 -1.59
C GLN A 61 25.02 11.93 -0.42
N TYR A 62 24.78 11.44 0.79
CA TYR A 62 25.36 11.98 2.02
C TYR A 62 26.04 10.87 2.81
N GLU A 63 27.28 11.11 3.23
CA GLU A 63 28.02 10.21 4.11
C GLU A 63 28.20 10.81 5.51
N PHE A 64 28.01 9.98 6.53
CA PHE A 64 28.31 10.30 7.93
C PHE A 64 28.50 9.01 8.72
N LYS A 65 28.71 9.11 10.04
CA LYS A 65 28.83 7.95 10.92
C LYS A 65 27.66 7.89 11.88
N VAL A 66 27.18 6.68 12.15
CA VAL A 66 26.20 6.39 13.20
C VAL A 66 26.77 5.27 14.06
N ASN A 67 26.92 5.50 15.36
CA ASN A 67 27.60 4.59 16.29
C ASN A 67 29.02 4.20 15.83
N GLY A 68 29.71 5.11 15.14
CA GLY A 68 31.05 4.86 14.58
C GLY A 68 31.09 4.11 13.24
N GLU A 69 29.97 3.54 12.77
CA GLU A 69 29.87 2.86 11.48
C GLU A 69 29.51 3.85 10.36
N PRO A 70 30.11 3.72 9.16
CA PRO A 70 29.80 4.59 8.03
C PRO A 70 28.40 4.31 7.47
N VAL A 71 27.63 5.37 7.31
CA VAL A 71 26.30 5.37 6.68
C VAL A 71 26.37 6.28 5.46
N VAL A 72 25.94 5.76 4.31
CA VAL A 72 25.79 6.54 3.08
C VAL A 72 24.31 6.54 2.70
N LEU A 73 23.66 7.70 2.83
CA LEU A 73 22.29 7.89 2.38
C LEU A 73 22.28 8.14 0.87
N GLN A 74 21.57 7.32 0.12
CA GLN A 74 21.25 7.53 -1.29
C GLN A 74 19.84 8.07 -1.36
N LEU A 75 19.70 9.30 -1.87
CA LEU A 75 18.44 10.04 -1.86
C LEU A 75 18.05 10.42 -3.29
N GLU A 76 16.78 10.26 -3.60
CA GLU A 76 16.14 10.63 -4.84
C GLU A 76 14.96 11.57 -4.54
N ARG A 77 14.86 12.65 -5.32
CA ARG A 77 13.84 13.68 -5.12
C ARG A 77 12.45 13.07 -5.33
N ASN A 78 11.53 13.34 -4.42
CA ASN A 78 10.16 12.84 -4.53
C ASN A 78 9.38 13.62 -5.61
N LYS A 79 9.57 13.26 -6.89
CA LYS A 79 8.96 13.93 -8.05
C LYS A 79 7.42 13.87 -8.05
N GLY A 80 6.84 12.91 -7.33
CA GLY A 80 5.38 12.78 -7.19
C GLY A 80 4.79 13.48 -5.96
N LEU A 81 5.56 14.27 -5.20
CA LEU A 81 5.03 14.94 -4.01
C LEU A 81 3.88 15.90 -4.34
N PHE A 82 3.97 16.58 -5.49
CA PHE A 82 3.01 17.58 -5.96
C PHE A 82 2.40 17.15 -7.30
N SER A 83 1.14 17.49 -7.55
CA SER A 83 0.63 17.49 -8.94
C SER A 83 1.18 18.70 -9.71
N GLU A 84 1.21 18.62 -11.04
CA GLU A 84 1.67 19.73 -11.90
C GLU A 84 0.88 21.03 -11.68
N ASP A 85 -0.42 20.92 -11.40
CA ASP A 85 -1.31 22.04 -11.15
C ASP A 85 -1.38 22.46 -9.68
N TYR A 86 -0.41 22.02 -8.87
CA TYR A 86 -0.33 22.34 -7.45
C TYR A 86 -0.52 23.84 -7.20
N SER A 87 -1.39 24.15 -6.24
CA SER A 87 -1.70 25.53 -5.88
C SER A 87 -1.75 25.76 -4.39
N GLU A 88 -1.29 26.93 -3.98
CA GLU A 88 -1.35 27.40 -2.61
C GLU A 88 -2.28 28.60 -2.51
N THR A 89 -3.25 28.53 -1.61
CA THR A 89 -4.19 29.61 -1.34
C THR A 89 -4.00 30.15 0.07
N HIS A 90 -3.90 31.46 0.19
CA HIS A 90 -4.00 32.19 1.46
C HIS A 90 -4.87 33.44 1.27
N TYR A 91 -5.12 34.17 2.35
CA TYR A 91 -6.03 35.32 2.34
C TYR A 91 -5.36 36.60 2.82
N SER A 92 -5.66 37.70 2.15
CA SER A 92 -5.32 39.04 2.61
C SER A 92 -6.14 39.42 3.86
N PRO A 93 -5.74 40.46 4.63
CA PRO A 93 -6.48 40.88 5.82
C PRO A 93 -7.95 41.31 5.56
N ASP A 94 -8.26 41.73 4.33
CA ASP A 94 -9.63 42.05 3.88
C ASP A 94 -10.41 40.82 3.37
N GLY A 95 -9.82 39.62 3.45
CA GLY A 95 -10.45 38.34 3.13
C GLY A 95 -10.45 37.97 1.64
N ARG A 96 -9.66 38.65 0.80
CA ARG A 96 -9.51 38.27 -0.61
C ARG A 96 -8.61 37.04 -0.73
N GLU A 97 -9.03 36.10 -1.56
CA GLU A 97 -8.28 34.90 -1.90
C GLU A 97 -7.05 35.27 -2.73
N ILE A 98 -5.88 34.76 -2.33
CA ILE A 98 -4.61 34.89 -3.02
C ILE A 98 -4.09 33.47 -3.29
N THR A 99 -4.21 33.05 -4.54
CA THR A 99 -3.72 31.76 -5.01
C THR A 99 -2.43 31.92 -5.81
N THR A 100 -1.44 31.10 -5.50
CA THR A 100 -0.17 31.00 -6.22
C THR A 100 0.07 29.57 -6.65
N SER A 101 0.81 29.37 -7.74
CA SER A 101 1.23 28.05 -8.21
C SER A 101 2.76 28.00 -8.20
N PRO A 102 3.38 27.54 -7.09
CA PRO A 102 4.83 27.37 -7.02
C PRO A 102 5.33 26.36 -8.05
N SER A 103 6.61 26.46 -8.41
CA SER A 103 7.26 25.45 -9.25
C SER A 103 7.32 24.12 -8.51
N VAL A 104 6.70 23.10 -9.10
CA VAL A 104 6.64 21.74 -8.55
C VAL A 104 7.98 21.01 -8.61
N GLN A 105 8.96 21.53 -9.37
CA GLN A 105 10.32 21.00 -9.41
C GLN A 105 11.22 21.63 -8.34
N ASP A 106 10.84 22.79 -7.81
CA ASP A 106 11.66 23.57 -6.87
C ASP A 106 11.43 23.15 -5.41
N HIS A 107 11.64 21.86 -5.12
CA HIS A 107 11.58 21.33 -3.75
C HIS A 107 12.76 20.42 -3.38
N CYS A 108 12.89 20.21 -2.08
CA CYS A 108 14.03 19.58 -1.42
C CYS A 108 13.60 18.39 -0.52
N TYR A 109 12.52 17.72 -0.88
CA TYR A 109 12.03 16.51 -0.23
C TYR A 109 12.41 15.26 -1.01
N TYR A 110 12.99 14.29 -0.31
CA TYR A 110 13.61 13.10 -0.87
C TYR A 110 13.15 11.84 -0.18
N HIS A 111 13.17 10.75 -0.96
CA HIS A 111 13.09 9.39 -0.46
C HIS A 111 14.39 8.66 -0.80
N GLY A 112 14.69 7.57 -0.11
CA GLY A 112 15.94 6.88 -0.36
C GLY A 112 16.17 5.65 0.49
N ASN A 113 17.43 5.25 0.54
CA ASN A 113 17.91 4.10 1.28
C ASN A 113 19.35 4.33 1.77
N VAL A 114 19.80 3.47 2.67
CA VAL A 114 21.19 3.40 3.13
C VAL A 114 21.93 2.42 2.22
N GLN A 115 23.09 2.84 1.71
CA GLN A 115 23.93 2.00 0.86
C GLN A 115 24.30 0.68 1.57
N ASN A 116 24.21 -0.44 0.83
CA ASN A 116 24.47 -1.80 1.32
C ASN A 116 23.51 -2.30 2.42
N ASP A 117 22.36 -1.65 2.60
CA ASP A 117 21.31 -2.09 3.53
C ASP A 117 19.99 -2.24 2.77
N ALA A 118 19.66 -3.47 2.35
CA ALA A 118 18.55 -3.73 1.44
C ALA A 118 17.16 -3.44 2.04
N ASP A 119 17.03 -3.50 3.38
CA ASP A 119 15.77 -3.28 4.09
C ASP A 119 15.66 -1.86 4.68
N SER A 120 16.56 -0.97 4.25
CA SER A 120 16.60 0.43 4.67
C SER A 120 15.65 1.31 3.88
N THR A 121 15.24 2.39 4.51
CA THR A 121 14.39 3.43 3.93
C THR A 121 14.81 4.77 4.48
N ALA A 122 14.75 5.83 3.69
CA ALA A 122 15.03 7.19 4.12
C ALA A 122 13.94 8.13 3.62
N VAL A 123 13.51 9.06 4.47
CA VAL A 123 12.58 10.14 4.18
C VAL A 123 13.18 11.41 4.72
N ILE A 124 13.69 12.27 3.83
CA ILE A 124 14.57 13.37 4.20
C ILE A 124 14.14 14.66 3.50
N SER A 125 14.01 15.73 4.27
CA SER A 125 14.05 17.12 3.83
C SER A 125 15.51 17.57 3.82
N ALA A 126 15.97 18.14 2.71
CA ALA A 126 17.30 18.75 2.57
C ALA A 126 17.20 20.28 2.44
N CYS A 127 16.07 20.87 2.82
CA CYS A 127 15.76 22.29 2.59
C CYS A 127 16.58 23.25 3.44
N ASP A 128 16.92 22.85 4.67
CA ASP A 128 17.70 23.62 5.64
C ASP A 128 18.57 22.66 6.44
N GLY A 129 19.46 21.95 5.73
CA GLY A 129 20.14 20.75 6.24
C GLY A 129 19.25 19.50 6.21
N LEU A 130 19.83 18.35 6.56
CA LEU A 130 19.11 17.07 6.57
C LEU A 130 18.17 16.99 7.78
N LYS A 131 16.88 16.86 7.50
CA LYS A 131 15.83 16.66 8.52
C LYS A 131 14.91 15.52 8.10
N GLY A 132 14.66 14.56 8.99
CA GLY A 132 13.76 13.46 8.71
C GLY A 132 14.14 12.19 9.45
N HIS A 133 13.89 11.05 8.83
CA HIS A 133 14.23 9.75 9.42
C HIS A 133 14.74 8.76 8.37
N PHE A 134 15.52 7.79 8.84
CA PHE A 134 16.00 6.68 8.04
C PHE A 134 16.08 5.40 8.87
N LYS A 135 15.93 4.26 8.21
CA LYS A 135 16.08 2.95 8.82
C LYS A 135 17.44 2.38 8.46
N HIS A 136 18.18 1.90 9.44
CA HIS A 136 19.48 1.25 9.25
C HIS A 136 19.59 0.05 10.19
N GLN A 137 19.97 -1.12 9.65
CA GLN A 137 20.13 -2.37 10.39
C GLN A 137 18.91 -2.74 11.25
N GLY A 138 17.70 -2.52 10.71
CA GLY A 138 16.45 -2.80 11.40
C GLY A 138 15.95 -1.69 12.35
N GLU A 139 16.79 -0.70 12.66
CA GLU A 139 16.51 0.36 13.62
C GLU A 139 16.16 1.67 12.91
N THR A 140 15.25 2.47 13.49
CA THR A 140 14.88 3.78 12.94
C THR A 140 15.63 4.90 13.66
N TYR A 141 16.29 5.73 12.87
CA TYR A 141 17.03 6.90 13.30
C TYR A 141 16.36 8.16 12.77
N PHE A 142 16.39 9.22 13.57
CA PHE A 142 15.98 10.56 13.20
C PHE A 142 17.23 11.41 13.03
N ILE A 143 17.18 12.33 12.08
CA ILE A 143 18.23 13.33 11.84
C ILE A 143 17.58 14.70 11.79
N GLU A 144 18.15 15.68 12.49
CA GLU A 144 17.75 17.08 12.36
C GLU A 144 18.93 18.04 12.59
N PRO A 145 18.94 19.23 11.96
CA PRO A 145 20.02 20.19 12.12
C PRO A 145 20.11 20.72 13.56
N LEU A 146 21.33 20.86 14.07
CA LEU A 146 21.60 21.59 15.30
C LEU A 146 21.64 23.08 14.97
N LYS A 147 20.78 23.89 15.59
CA LYS A 147 20.75 25.37 15.41
C LYS A 147 21.91 26.06 16.12
N LEU A 148 23.13 25.63 15.82
CA LEU A 148 24.39 26.23 16.26
C LEU A 148 24.87 27.20 15.17
N THR A 149 25.32 28.39 15.56
CA THR A 149 25.85 29.38 14.62
C THR A 149 27.02 28.81 13.82
N ASP A 150 26.94 28.93 12.49
CA ASP A 150 27.97 28.53 11.51
C ASP A 150 28.36 27.04 11.55
N SER A 151 27.42 26.15 11.91
CA SER A 151 27.66 24.71 12.00
C SER A 151 26.78 23.91 11.04
N GLU A 152 27.39 22.96 10.31
CA GLU A 152 26.68 21.92 9.54
C GLU A 152 26.40 20.67 10.39
N ALA A 153 26.34 20.82 11.71
CA ALA A 153 26.13 19.71 12.63
C ALA A 153 24.66 19.29 12.67
N HIS A 154 24.45 17.98 12.76
CA HIS A 154 23.14 17.37 12.92
C HIS A 154 23.11 16.51 14.17
N ALA A 155 21.94 16.41 14.79
CA ALA A 155 21.67 15.41 15.81
C ALA A 155 21.11 14.16 15.12
N VAL A 156 21.70 12.99 15.41
CA VAL A 156 21.16 11.68 15.06
C VAL A 156 20.76 10.95 16.34
N TYR A 157 19.51 10.50 16.41
CA TYR A 157 18.98 9.86 17.60
C TYR A 157 17.91 8.82 17.27
N LYS A 158 17.65 7.93 18.23
CA LYS A 158 16.55 6.97 18.14
C LYS A 158 15.30 7.51 18.81
N HIS A 159 14.14 6.93 18.47
CA HIS A 159 12.89 7.32 19.11
C HIS A 159 12.95 7.23 20.64
N GLU A 160 13.60 6.19 21.18
CA GLU A 160 13.76 5.93 22.61
C GLU A 160 14.47 7.06 23.36
N SER A 161 15.27 7.84 22.66
CA SER A 161 16.00 8.98 23.21
C SER A 161 15.11 10.22 23.40
N LEU A 162 13.93 10.26 22.78
CA LEU A 162 12.98 11.36 22.97
C LEU A 162 12.41 11.32 24.39
N GLU A 163 12.30 12.48 25.04
CA GLU A 163 11.55 12.55 26.29
C GLU A 163 10.10 12.09 26.04
N LYS A 164 9.61 11.22 26.92
CA LYS A 164 8.21 10.80 26.89
C LYS A 164 7.39 12.03 27.25
N GLU A 165 6.51 12.45 26.35
CA GLU A 165 5.45 13.38 26.71
C GLU A 165 4.53 12.64 27.69
N ASP A 166 4.48 13.13 28.92
CA ASP A 166 3.57 12.62 29.95
C ASP A 166 2.18 13.17 29.63
N GLY A 167 1.31 12.32 29.10
CA GLY A 167 0.00 12.72 28.61
C GLY A 167 -0.95 11.55 28.48
N THR A 168 -2.25 11.84 28.50
CA THR A 168 -3.29 10.85 28.22
C THR A 168 -3.06 10.20 26.85
N PRO A 169 -3.21 8.87 26.70
CA PRO A 169 -3.10 8.22 25.41
C PRO A 169 -4.00 8.90 24.39
N LYS A 170 -3.41 9.37 23.29
CA LYS A 170 -4.15 9.99 22.18
C LYS A 170 -4.83 8.89 21.37
N VAL A 171 -6.07 9.10 20.96
CA VAL A 171 -6.89 8.10 20.26
C VAL A 171 -7.52 8.70 19.01
N CYS A 172 -7.90 7.82 18.08
CA CYS A 172 -8.78 8.18 16.99
C CYS A 172 -10.22 8.37 17.50
N GLY A 173 -10.93 9.34 16.96
CA GLY A 173 -12.32 9.63 17.31
C GLY A 173 -13.33 8.67 16.68
N VAL A 174 -12.90 7.83 15.71
CA VAL A 174 -13.77 6.84 15.07
C VAL A 174 -14.11 5.73 16.07
N THR A 175 -15.39 5.45 16.23
CA THR A 175 -15.95 4.38 17.06
C THR A 175 -16.85 3.47 16.22
N HIS A 176 -17.10 2.24 16.67
CA HIS A 176 -18.01 1.31 15.99
C HIS A 176 -19.43 1.88 15.76
N THR A 177 -19.85 2.88 16.55
CA THR A 177 -21.16 3.51 16.47
C THR A 177 -21.17 4.86 15.74
N THR A 178 -20.00 5.41 15.33
CA THR A 178 -19.97 6.75 14.70
C THR A 178 -20.66 6.80 13.34
N TRP A 179 -20.89 5.64 12.73
CA TRP A 179 -21.42 5.49 11.38
C TRP A 179 -22.76 4.77 11.30
N GLU A 180 -23.38 4.44 12.44
CA GLU A 180 -24.81 4.15 12.48
C GLU A 180 -25.59 5.49 12.39
N SER A 181 -25.41 6.23 11.28
CA SER A 181 -26.29 7.35 10.98
C SER A 181 -27.60 6.82 10.43
N ASP A 182 -28.73 7.28 10.99
CA ASP A 182 -30.10 6.94 10.57
C ASP A 182 -30.43 7.28 9.10
N GLU A 183 -29.55 8.01 8.41
CA GLU A 183 -29.65 8.25 6.97
C GLU A 183 -28.68 7.34 6.19
N PRO A 184 -29.20 6.51 5.26
CA PRO A 184 -28.34 5.70 4.41
C PRO A 184 -27.53 6.62 3.50
N ILE A 185 -26.20 6.63 3.69
CA ILE A 185 -25.27 7.14 2.68
C ILE A 185 -25.67 6.45 1.38
N LYS A 186 -26.18 7.21 0.40
CA LYS A 186 -26.52 6.70 -0.92
C LYS A 186 -25.24 6.23 -1.60
N LYS A 187 -24.80 5.02 -1.27
CA LYS A 187 -23.81 4.29 -2.07
C LYS A 187 -24.45 4.16 -3.45
N ILE A 188 -23.78 4.73 -4.45
CA ILE A 188 -24.20 4.58 -5.83
C ILE A 188 -24.15 3.07 -6.09
N SER A 189 -25.33 2.49 -6.31
CA SER A 189 -25.49 1.10 -6.71
C SER A 189 -24.82 0.93 -8.07
N HIS A 190 -23.52 0.62 -8.05
CA HIS A 190 -22.83 0.17 -9.24
C HIS A 190 -23.31 -1.25 -9.53
N LEU A 191 -23.62 -1.53 -10.80
CA LEU A 191 -23.83 -2.91 -11.27
C LEU A 191 -22.66 -3.75 -10.78
N ALA A 192 -22.95 -4.94 -10.25
CA ALA A 192 -21.91 -5.83 -9.74
C ALA A 192 -20.86 -6.06 -10.83
N ALA A 193 -19.66 -5.52 -10.62
CA ALA A 193 -18.56 -5.69 -11.55
C ALA A 193 -18.21 -7.16 -11.68
N THR A 194 -17.85 -7.59 -12.89
CA THR A 194 -17.36 -8.94 -13.13
C THR A 194 -16.03 -9.17 -12.38
N PRO A 195 -15.66 -10.42 -12.05
CA PRO A 195 -14.37 -10.72 -11.43
C PRO A 195 -13.17 -10.19 -12.23
N GLU A 196 -13.27 -10.19 -13.57
CA GLU A 196 -12.24 -9.66 -14.48
C GLU A 196 -12.11 -8.13 -14.37
N GLU A 197 -13.23 -7.41 -14.27
CA GLU A 197 -13.22 -5.96 -14.05
C GLU A 197 -12.66 -5.59 -12.68
N GLN A 198 -12.99 -6.37 -11.65
CA GLN A 198 -12.44 -6.19 -10.31
C GLN A 198 -10.92 -6.43 -10.29
N ASP A 199 -10.44 -7.49 -10.94
CA ASP A 199 -9.01 -7.79 -11.01
C ASP A 199 -8.24 -6.68 -11.76
N ARG A 200 -8.75 -6.25 -12.93
CA ARG A 200 -8.19 -5.12 -13.67
C ARG A 200 -8.17 -3.84 -12.83
N TYR A 201 -9.25 -3.57 -12.10
CA TYR A 201 -9.31 -2.42 -11.20
C TYR A 201 -8.26 -2.52 -10.09
N LEU A 202 -8.11 -3.67 -9.44
CA LEU A 202 -7.12 -3.85 -8.35
C LEU A 202 -5.67 -3.77 -8.83
N GLN A 203 -5.40 -4.16 -10.07
CA GLN A 203 -4.06 -4.08 -10.66
C GLN A 203 -3.66 -2.68 -11.11
N ALA A 204 -4.63 -1.83 -11.46
CA ALA A 204 -4.34 -0.45 -11.87
C ALA A 204 -3.64 0.33 -10.73
N PRO A 205 -2.68 1.23 -11.04
CA PRO A 205 -2.14 2.14 -10.05
C PRO A 205 -3.27 3.01 -9.47
N LYS A 206 -3.10 3.45 -8.22
CA LYS A 206 -4.05 4.32 -7.53
C LYS A 206 -3.40 5.64 -7.17
N TYR A 207 -4.10 6.73 -7.45
CA TYR A 207 -3.67 8.08 -7.16
C TYR A 207 -4.71 8.75 -6.28
N ILE A 208 -4.29 9.53 -5.29
CA ILE A 208 -5.19 10.37 -4.50
C ILE A 208 -4.76 11.81 -4.71
N GLU A 209 -5.60 12.59 -5.40
CA GLU A 209 -5.50 14.04 -5.49
C GLU A 209 -5.85 14.64 -4.12
N PHE A 210 -4.83 14.84 -3.29
CA PHE A 210 -4.96 15.19 -1.88
C PHE A 210 -4.90 16.70 -1.67
N TYR A 211 -5.87 17.24 -0.94
CA TYR A 211 -5.94 18.67 -0.62
C TYR A 211 -5.84 18.89 0.89
N ILE A 212 -4.95 19.78 1.32
CA ILE A 212 -4.78 20.08 2.75
C ILE A 212 -5.28 21.49 3.03
N VAL A 213 -6.10 21.61 4.07
CA VAL A 213 -6.56 22.89 4.61
C VAL A 213 -5.96 23.08 6.00
N VAL A 214 -5.45 24.27 6.27
CA VAL A 214 -4.88 24.66 7.55
C VAL A 214 -5.73 25.79 8.12
N ASP A 215 -6.26 25.57 9.32
CA ASP A 215 -7.15 26.53 9.96
C ASP A 215 -6.43 27.79 10.48
N HIS A 216 -7.21 28.78 10.91
CA HIS A 216 -6.70 30.03 11.42
C HIS A 216 -5.98 29.86 12.76
N GLY A 217 -6.39 28.88 13.57
CA GLY A 217 -5.71 28.49 14.79
C GLY A 217 -4.25 28.10 14.52
N MET A 218 -4.02 27.21 13.56
CA MET A 218 -2.71 26.79 13.08
C MET A 218 -1.90 27.96 12.53
N PHE A 219 -2.54 28.85 11.76
CA PHE A 219 -1.86 30.06 11.27
C PHE A 219 -1.28 30.90 12.41
N ASN A 220 -2.03 31.03 13.52
CA ASN A 220 -1.54 31.72 14.72
C ASN A 220 -0.48 30.89 15.47
N LYS A 221 -0.67 29.56 15.61
CA LYS A 221 0.29 28.64 16.27
C LYS A 221 1.69 28.76 15.65
N TYR A 222 1.77 28.84 14.33
CA TYR A 222 3.03 28.95 13.59
C TYR A 222 3.47 30.40 13.35
N SER A 223 3.18 31.30 14.29
CA SER A 223 3.62 32.70 14.28
C SER A 223 3.25 33.45 13.00
N ARG A 224 2.12 33.09 12.36
CA ARG A 224 1.62 33.69 11.11
C ARG A 224 2.62 33.61 9.96
N ASN A 225 3.49 32.60 9.99
CA ASN A 225 4.55 32.39 9.02
C ASN A 225 4.12 31.31 8.01
N LEU A 226 3.68 31.76 6.82
CA LEU A 226 3.26 30.87 5.74
C LEU A 226 4.35 29.85 5.34
N PRO A 227 5.63 30.24 5.17
CA PRO A 227 6.70 29.29 4.92
C PRO A 227 6.81 28.16 5.96
N ASN A 228 6.68 28.45 7.25
CA ASN A 228 6.79 27.42 8.30
C ASN A 228 5.65 26.40 8.21
N ILE A 229 4.42 26.86 7.95
CA ILE A 229 3.25 26.00 7.77
C ILE A 229 3.41 25.14 6.51
N ARG A 230 3.89 25.75 5.43
CA ARG A 230 4.20 25.05 4.17
C ARG A 230 5.20 23.91 4.41
N THR A 231 6.34 24.21 5.04
CA THR A 231 7.35 23.21 5.37
C THR A 231 6.78 22.08 6.23
N ARG A 232 5.97 22.43 7.25
CA ARG A 232 5.30 21.45 8.12
C ARG A 232 4.44 20.47 7.30
N VAL A 233 3.60 20.99 6.42
CA VAL A 233 2.70 20.19 5.57
C VAL A 233 3.50 19.31 4.62
N TYR A 234 4.51 19.85 3.94
CA TYR A 234 5.30 19.10 2.97
C TYR A 234 6.09 17.95 3.59
N GLU A 235 6.71 18.17 4.75
CA GLU A 235 7.40 17.11 5.48
C GLU A 235 6.44 15.98 5.90
N ILE A 236 5.21 16.34 6.30
CA ILE A 236 4.16 15.37 6.65
C ILE A 236 3.75 14.55 5.41
N VAL A 237 3.43 15.21 4.29
CA VAL A 237 2.98 14.52 3.07
C VAL A 237 4.09 13.66 2.47
N ASN A 238 5.34 14.15 2.47
CA ASN A 238 6.49 13.37 2.03
C ASN A 238 6.60 12.06 2.83
N THR A 239 6.44 12.15 4.15
CA THR A 239 6.41 10.95 5.00
C THR A 239 5.20 10.05 4.69
N LEU A 240 4.01 10.63 4.53
CA LEU A 240 2.77 9.92 4.25
C LEU A 240 2.83 9.11 2.95
N ASN A 241 3.48 9.64 1.90
CA ASN A 241 3.71 8.91 0.63
C ASN A 241 4.35 7.55 0.85
N THR A 242 5.34 7.45 1.73
CA THR A 242 6.01 6.17 2.00
C THR A 242 5.12 5.14 2.67
N MET A 243 4.16 5.57 3.49
CA MET A 243 3.23 4.68 4.19
C MET A 243 2.22 4.03 3.25
N TYR A 244 1.79 4.75 2.21
CA TYR A 244 0.78 4.28 1.25
C TYR A 244 1.32 3.43 0.11
N ARG A 245 2.65 3.37 -0.07
CA ARG A 245 3.30 2.51 -1.07
C ARG A 245 2.89 1.04 -0.95
N VAL A 246 2.75 0.52 0.28
CA VAL A 246 2.35 -0.88 0.52
C VAL A 246 0.92 -1.18 0.05
N LEU A 247 0.08 -0.15 -0.07
CA LEU A 247 -1.28 -0.25 -0.60
C LEU A 247 -1.34 0.07 -2.10
N ARG A 248 -0.19 0.28 -2.77
CA ARG A 248 -0.09 0.72 -4.18
C ARG A 248 -0.86 2.01 -4.46
N ILE A 249 -0.88 2.90 -3.48
CA ILE A 249 -1.49 4.22 -3.57
C ILE A 249 -0.39 5.27 -3.56
N HIS A 250 -0.48 6.19 -4.52
CA HIS A 250 0.33 7.39 -4.56
C HIS A 250 -0.52 8.60 -4.16
N VAL A 251 -0.08 9.35 -3.15
CA VAL A 251 -0.80 10.52 -2.63
C VAL A 251 -0.13 11.78 -3.17
N ALA A 252 -0.76 12.44 -4.14
CA ALA A 252 -0.22 13.65 -4.75
C ALA A 252 -0.85 14.87 -4.08
N LEU A 253 -0.04 15.78 -3.54
CA LEU A 253 -0.55 17.03 -2.99
C LEU A 253 -0.92 17.97 -4.15
N ILE A 254 -2.21 18.26 -4.30
CA ILE A 254 -2.72 19.12 -5.37
C ILE A 254 -3.05 20.55 -4.90
N GLY A 255 -3.17 20.73 -3.59
CA GLY A 255 -3.35 22.06 -3.04
C GLY A 255 -3.17 22.16 -1.54
N LEU A 256 -2.77 23.36 -1.12
CA LEU A 256 -2.66 23.78 0.27
C LEU A 256 -3.40 25.09 0.46
N GLU A 257 -4.39 25.10 1.33
CA GLU A 257 -5.13 26.30 1.68
C GLU A 257 -4.94 26.68 3.14
N ILE A 258 -4.50 27.91 3.38
CA ILE A 258 -4.26 28.44 4.73
C ILE A 258 -5.27 29.54 4.99
N TRP A 259 -6.13 29.35 5.98
CA TRP A 259 -7.14 30.32 6.42
C TRP A 259 -6.50 31.47 7.23
N SER A 260 -5.62 32.25 6.58
CA SER A 260 -4.78 33.26 7.22
C SER A 260 -5.53 34.51 7.71
N ASP A 261 -6.74 34.77 7.21
CA ASP A 261 -7.60 35.87 7.65
C ASP A 261 -8.55 35.45 8.79
N ARG A 262 -9.29 34.35 8.59
CA ARG A 262 -10.22 33.72 9.55
C ARG A 262 -10.63 32.34 9.08
N ASP A 263 -11.14 31.52 9.99
CA ASP A 263 -11.73 30.22 9.63
C ASP A 263 -12.92 30.36 8.69
N LYS A 264 -13.04 29.43 7.75
CA LYS A 264 -14.17 29.38 6.79
C LYS A 264 -15.32 28.49 7.29
N ILE A 265 -15.09 27.77 8.38
CA ILE A 265 -16.08 27.04 9.16
C ILE A 265 -15.94 27.40 10.64
N ASN A 266 -16.94 27.07 11.46
CA ASN A 266 -16.82 27.19 12.91
C ASN A 266 -16.11 25.95 13.49
N VAL A 267 -14.78 26.00 13.60
CA VAL A 267 -13.96 24.91 14.17
C VAL A 267 -14.26 24.80 15.68
N GLN A 268 -14.68 23.62 16.13
CA GLN A 268 -15.09 23.34 17.51
C GLN A 268 -14.25 22.21 18.12
N THR A 269 -14.22 22.13 19.45
CA THR A 269 -13.56 21.03 20.19
C THR A 269 -14.27 19.69 19.98
N ASN A 270 -15.56 19.70 19.62
CA ASN A 270 -16.25 18.48 19.21
C ASN A 270 -15.83 18.09 17.77
N ALA A 271 -15.01 17.04 17.67
CA ALA A 271 -14.47 16.56 16.40
C ALA A 271 -15.56 16.17 15.37
N SER A 272 -16.66 15.55 15.81
CA SER A 272 -17.75 15.14 14.91
C SER A 272 -18.42 16.35 14.25
N VAL A 273 -18.70 17.39 15.03
CA VAL A 273 -19.28 18.64 14.51
C VAL A 273 -18.32 19.33 13.54
N THR A 274 -17.03 19.42 13.89
CA THR A 274 -16.02 20.02 13.02
C THR A 274 -15.86 19.26 11.70
N LEU A 275 -15.87 17.93 11.73
CA LEU A 275 -15.76 17.09 10.54
C LEU A 275 -16.96 17.29 9.61
N ASP A 276 -18.18 17.34 10.15
CA ASP A 276 -19.39 17.55 9.34
C ASP A 276 -19.40 18.94 8.68
N LEU A 277 -19.01 19.98 9.42
CA LEU A 277 -18.86 21.34 8.89
C LEU A 277 -17.78 21.42 7.82
N PHE A 278 -16.64 20.76 8.03
CA PHE A 278 -15.55 20.74 7.06
C PHE A 278 -15.93 20.01 5.78
N GLY A 279 -16.56 18.83 5.89
CA GLY A 279 -17.06 18.09 4.73
C GLY A 279 -18.11 18.89 3.95
N ALA A 280 -19.03 19.57 4.65
CA ALA A 280 -20.03 20.44 4.01
C ALA A 280 -19.36 21.60 3.24
N TRP A 281 -18.38 22.27 3.85
CA TRP A 281 -17.60 23.32 3.20
C TRP A 281 -16.79 22.79 2.00
N ARG A 282 -16.22 21.58 2.11
CA ARG A 282 -15.52 20.95 0.99
C ARG A 282 -16.45 20.81 -0.22
N GLU A 283 -17.66 20.34 0.01
CA GLU A 283 -18.68 20.15 -1.02
C GLU A 283 -19.16 21.47 -1.63
N SER A 284 -19.49 22.47 -0.82
CA SER A 284 -20.10 23.71 -1.28
C SER A 284 -19.10 24.75 -1.80
N ASP A 285 -17.86 24.76 -1.30
CA ASP A 285 -16.91 25.85 -1.52
C ASP A 285 -15.60 25.40 -2.17
N LEU A 286 -15.02 24.27 -1.74
CA LEU A 286 -13.71 23.82 -2.27
C LEU A 286 -13.86 23.12 -3.63
N LEU A 287 -14.70 22.09 -3.72
CA LEU A 287 -14.85 21.30 -4.95
C LEU A 287 -15.25 22.11 -6.20
N PRO A 288 -16.10 23.16 -6.11
CA PRO A 288 -16.43 23.98 -7.26
C PRO A 288 -15.25 24.74 -7.88
N ARG A 289 -14.21 25.05 -7.10
CA ARG A 289 -13.03 25.81 -7.54
C ARG A 289 -11.79 24.93 -7.71
N ARG A 290 -11.66 23.86 -6.93
CA ARG A 290 -10.57 22.87 -7.04
C ARG A 290 -11.09 21.46 -6.80
N ARG A 291 -11.12 20.69 -7.90
CA ARG A 291 -11.36 19.24 -7.84
C ARG A 291 -10.26 18.59 -7.02
N ASN A 292 -10.64 17.63 -6.18
CA ASN A 292 -9.75 16.81 -5.38
C ASN A 292 -10.50 15.54 -5.00
N ASP A 293 -9.74 14.47 -4.76
CA ASP A 293 -10.30 13.16 -4.40
C ASP A 293 -10.62 13.10 -2.91
N ASN A 294 -9.77 13.73 -2.10
CA ASN A 294 -9.86 13.76 -0.65
C ASN A 294 -9.25 15.05 -0.08
N ALA A 295 -9.84 15.55 1.02
CA ALA A 295 -9.28 16.72 1.72
C ALA A 295 -9.18 16.52 3.23
N HIS A 296 -8.08 16.97 3.83
CA HIS A 296 -7.88 16.95 5.28
C HIS A 296 -7.79 18.36 5.85
N LEU A 297 -8.46 18.60 6.98
CA LEU A 297 -8.28 19.81 7.80
C LEU A 297 -7.24 19.55 8.89
N LEU A 298 -6.18 20.35 8.91
CA LEU A 298 -5.20 20.40 9.99
C LEU A 298 -5.51 21.59 10.90
N THR A 299 -5.75 21.32 12.18
CA THR A 299 -6.16 22.33 13.17
C THR A 299 -5.30 22.34 14.42
N SER A 300 -5.16 23.51 15.05
CA SER A 300 -4.52 23.63 16.37
C SER A 300 -5.52 23.46 17.51
N THR A 301 -6.81 23.29 17.20
CA THR A 301 -7.87 23.09 18.18
C THR A 301 -7.65 21.77 18.90
N ASP A 302 -7.70 21.82 20.23
CA ASP A 302 -7.65 20.63 21.07
C ASP A 302 -9.05 20.02 21.12
N PHE A 303 -9.21 18.80 20.59
CA PHE A 303 -10.52 18.16 20.56
C PHE A 303 -10.91 17.60 21.94
N ASP A 304 -12.22 17.41 22.15
CA ASP A 304 -12.73 16.89 23.41
C ASP A 304 -12.19 15.48 23.69
N GLY A 305 -11.63 15.31 24.89
CA GLY A 305 -11.10 14.02 25.35
C GLY A 305 -9.74 13.68 24.72
N PRO A 306 -9.44 12.38 24.53
CA PRO A 306 -8.17 11.95 23.96
C PRO A 306 -8.11 11.99 22.43
N THR A 307 -9.18 12.44 21.76
CA THR A 307 -9.31 12.42 20.30
C THR A 307 -8.30 13.35 19.64
N VAL A 308 -7.61 12.90 18.59
CA VAL A 308 -6.71 13.76 17.79
C VAL A 308 -6.98 13.74 16.29
N GLY A 309 -7.92 12.94 15.84
CA GLY A 309 -8.30 12.81 14.44
C GLY A 309 -9.67 12.16 14.30
N LEU A 310 -10.35 12.46 13.20
CA LEU A 310 -11.59 11.82 12.81
C LEU A 310 -11.79 11.89 11.30
N GLY A 311 -12.04 10.75 10.67
CA GLY A 311 -12.36 10.62 9.25
C GLY A 311 -13.59 9.75 8.99
N TYR A 312 -14.27 10.01 7.87
CA TYR A 312 -15.38 9.18 7.38
C TYR A 312 -14.88 7.83 6.84
N VAL A 313 -15.44 6.71 7.28
CA VAL A 313 -14.96 5.38 6.85
C VAL A 313 -15.52 4.96 5.48
N GLY A 314 -14.64 4.62 4.52
CA GLY A 314 -15.02 4.05 3.22
C GLY A 314 -15.76 5.04 2.31
N THR A 315 -15.32 6.29 2.31
CA THR A 315 -16.03 7.43 1.70
C THR A 315 -15.20 8.19 0.67
N LEU A 316 -14.05 7.63 0.27
CA LEU A 316 -13.22 8.21 -0.76
C LEU A 316 -14.05 8.53 -2.03
N CYS A 317 -13.71 9.63 -2.70
CA CYS A 317 -14.43 10.21 -3.84
C CYS A 317 -15.82 10.81 -3.56
N LEU A 318 -16.40 10.65 -2.37
CA LEU A 318 -17.68 11.29 -2.06
C LEU A 318 -17.50 12.79 -1.79
N SER A 319 -18.37 13.63 -2.35
CA SER A 319 -18.23 15.10 -2.35
C SER A 319 -18.15 15.71 -0.95
N LYS A 320 -19.05 15.34 -0.04
CA LYS A 320 -19.02 15.77 1.35
C LYS A 320 -18.07 14.93 2.20
N TYR A 321 -18.10 13.61 1.99
CA TYR A 321 -17.58 12.66 2.97
C TYR A 321 -16.13 12.22 2.74
N SER A 322 -15.53 12.47 1.57
CA SER A 322 -14.09 12.20 1.36
C SER A 322 -13.24 13.26 2.06
N SER A 323 -13.31 13.25 3.39
CA SER A 323 -12.68 14.21 4.26
C SER A 323 -12.30 13.62 5.61
N ALA A 324 -11.30 14.23 6.24
CA ALA A 324 -10.96 14.01 7.63
C ALA A 324 -10.47 15.29 8.30
N ILE A 325 -10.44 15.29 9.63
CA ILE A 325 -9.86 16.36 10.43
C ILE A 325 -8.78 15.79 11.34
N VAL A 326 -7.69 16.53 11.52
CA VAL A 326 -6.52 16.12 12.31
C VAL A 326 -6.05 17.29 13.17
N GLN A 327 -5.91 17.04 14.46
CA GLN A 327 -5.29 17.99 15.40
C GLN A 327 -3.76 17.91 15.26
N ASP A 328 -3.09 19.06 15.12
CA ASP A 328 -1.62 19.15 15.15
C ASP A 328 -1.08 18.98 16.57
N HIS A 329 -1.17 17.75 17.08
CA HIS A 329 -1.02 17.38 18.48
C HIS A 329 0.43 17.13 18.92
N THR A 330 1.42 17.27 18.03
CA THR A 330 2.84 17.11 18.33
C THR A 330 3.71 17.78 17.28
N ASN A 331 4.91 18.24 17.66
CA ASN A 331 5.90 18.80 16.73
C ASN A 331 6.58 17.71 15.89
N LYS A 332 6.47 16.44 16.29
CA LYS A 332 7.12 15.30 15.63
C LYS A 332 6.43 15.01 14.29
N THR A 333 7.08 15.31 13.17
CA THR A 333 6.55 15.09 11.81
C THR A 333 6.09 13.66 11.58
N SER A 334 6.88 12.68 12.00
CA SER A 334 6.53 11.27 11.81
C SER A 334 5.25 10.85 12.52
N LEU A 335 4.97 11.39 13.70
CA LEU A 335 3.72 11.11 14.42
C LEU A 335 2.53 11.82 13.77
N MET A 336 2.70 13.05 13.28
CA MET A 336 1.64 13.73 12.54
C MET A 336 1.32 13.03 11.22
N ALA A 337 2.33 12.55 10.50
CA ALA A 337 2.14 11.75 9.29
C ALA A 337 1.44 10.41 9.58
N PHE A 338 1.75 9.77 10.71
CA PHE A 338 1.04 8.58 11.17
C PHE A 338 -0.45 8.88 11.39
N THR A 339 -0.79 9.96 12.10
CA THR A 339 -2.20 10.35 12.35
C THR A 339 -2.92 10.68 11.05
N MET A 340 -2.31 11.42 10.13
CA MET A 340 -2.93 11.70 8.82
C MET A 340 -3.12 10.42 7.98
N ALA A 341 -2.17 9.48 8.01
CA ALA A 341 -2.31 8.19 7.33
C ALA A 341 -3.37 7.29 8.00
N HIS A 342 -3.57 7.40 9.31
CA HIS A 342 -4.65 6.73 10.00
C HIS A 342 -6.01 7.20 9.48
N GLU A 343 -6.23 8.53 9.46
CA GLU A 343 -7.52 9.08 9.03
C GLU A 343 -7.80 8.88 7.53
N LEU A 344 -6.77 9.02 6.67
CA LEU A 344 -6.92 8.70 5.25
C LEU A 344 -7.14 7.20 5.05
N GLY A 345 -6.60 6.34 5.93
CA GLY A 345 -6.90 4.91 5.99
C GLY A 345 -8.37 4.62 6.24
N HIS A 346 -9.01 5.38 7.15
CA HIS A 346 -10.46 5.32 7.31
C HIS A 346 -11.20 5.69 6.02
N ASN A 347 -10.86 6.80 5.37
CA ASN A 347 -11.48 7.16 4.08
C ASN A 347 -11.34 6.05 3.02
N LEU A 348 -10.25 5.27 3.08
CA LEU A 348 -9.95 4.10 2.25
C LEU A 348 -10.61 2.78 2.70
N GLY A 349 -11.58 2.86 3.61
CA GLY A 349 -12.43 1.75 4.04
C GLY A 349 -11.79 0.82 5.08
N ILE A 350 -10.76 1.30 5.78
CA ILE A 350 -10.03 0.50 6.76
C ILE A 350 -10.53 0.84 8.17
N ASN A 351 -10.82 -0.18 8.98
CA ASN A 351 -11.22 -0.03 10.37
C ASN A 351 -10.01 -0.12 11.30
N HIS A 352 -10.25 0.12 12.60
CA HIS A 352 -9.22 -0.08 13.61
C HIS A 352 -8.75 -1.53 13.67
N ASP A 353 -7.44 -1.70 13.86
CA ASP A 353 -6.83 -3.01 14.11
C ASP A 353 -7.33 -3.60 15.43
N THR A 354 -7.61 -4.91 15.40
CA THR A 354 -7.91 -5.72 16.59
C THR A 354 -6.66 -6.45 17.07
N ASP A 355 -6.70 -7.07 18.25
CA ASP A 355 -5.59 -7.87 18.80
C ASP A 355 -5.11 -9.02 17.89
N SER A 356 -5.92 -9.41 16.90
CA SER A 356 -5.58 -10.46 15.92
C SER A 356 -4.82 -9.94 14.69
N CYS A 357 -4.73 -8.63 14.52
CA CYS A 357 -4.11 -7.98 13.38
C CYS A 357 -2.62 -7.78 13.63
N ASN A 358 -1.80 -8.24 12.68
CA ASN A 358 -0.35 -8.22 12.81
C ASN A 358 0.30 -7.34 11.75
N CYS A 359 1.30 -6.56 12.17
CA CYS A 359 2.35 -5.99 11.33
C CYS A 359 3.70 -6.43 11.93
N ASN A 360 4.82 -6.26 11.21
CA ASN A 360 6.16 -6.66 11.71
C ASN A 360 6.68 -5.73 12.83
N SER A 361 5.79 -5.19 13.64
CA SER A 361 6.06 -4.24 14.71
C SER A 361 4.94 -4.25 15.76
N ASN A 362 5.16 -3.53 16.87
CA ASN A 362 4.27 -3.56 18.04
C ASN A 362 2.95 -2.80 17.85
N THR A 363 2.87 -1.81 16.94
CA THR A 363 1.65 -1.02 16.70
C THR A 363 1.54 -0.60 15.24
N CYS A 364 0.46 -0.97 14.56
CA CYS A 364 0.25 -0.69 13.13
C CYS A 364 -0.45 0.67 12.93
N ILE A 365 -0.49 1.17 11.67
CA ILE A 365 -1.09 2.48 11.34
C ILE A 365 -2.53 2.60 11.85
N MET A 366 -3.32 1.53 11.76
CA MET A 366 -4.74 1.54 12.14
C MET A 366 -4.99 1.15 13.60
N ALA A 367 -3.98 1.17 14.46
CA ALA A 367 -4.18 0.98 15.89
C ALA A 367 -5.13 2.07 16.45
N PRO A 368 -6.12 1.74 17.30
CA PRO A 368 -7.10 2.70 17.82
C PRO A 368 -6.51 3.74 18.78
N THR A 369 -5.30 3.49 19.28
CA THR A 369 -4.55 4.40 20.15
C THR A 369 -3.18 4.69 19.57
N ILE A 370 -2.76 5.94 19.64
CA ILE A 370 -1.44 6.36 19.15
C ILE A 370 -0.38 5.90 20.15
N SER A 371 0.49 5.01 19.68
CA SER A 371 1.71 4.64 20.40
C SER A 371 2.75 5.74 20.27
N ASN A 372 3.50 5.96 21.35
CA ASN A 372 4.64 6.86 21.31
C ASN A 372 5.66 6.41 20.26
N LYS A 373 5.81 5.10 20.00
CA LYS A 373 6.66 4.55 18.93
C LYS A 373 5.79 4.21 17.71
N PRO A 374 5.44 5.18 16.83
CA PRO A 374 4.62 4.89 15.67
C PRO A 374 5.42 4.01 14.71
N THR A 375 4.70 3.21 13.96
CA THR A 375 5.27 2.39 12.88
C THR A 375 4.62 2.81 11.58
N TYR A 376 5.32 2.58 10.47
CA TYR A 376 4.88 3.04 9.16
C TYR A 376 4.21 1.92 8.35
N GLN A 377 3.62 0.93 9.01
CA GLN A 377 3.07 -0.26 8.37
C GLN A 377 1.58 -0.45 8.67
N PHE A 378 0.82 -0.69 7.60
CA PHE A 378 -0.53 -1.23 7.68
C PHE A 378 -0.48 -2.72 8.07
N SER A 379 -1.46 -3.18 8.85
CA SER A 379 -1.54 -4.58 9.26
C SER A 379 -1.98 -5.48 8.10
N SER A 380 -1.93 -6.81 8.29
CA SER A 380 -2.58 -7.74 7.37
C SER A 380 -4.10 -7.52 7.26
N CYS A 381 -4.77 -7.15 8.37
CA CYS A 381 -6.19 -6.82 8.37
C CYS A 381 -6.46 -5.57 7.52
N SER A 382 -5.67 -4.51 7.73
CA SER A 382 -5.84 -3.26 7.01
C SER A 382 -5.78 -3.44 5.50
N ARG A 383 -4.84 -4.26 5.03
CA ARG A 383 -4.67 -4.57 3.59
C ARG A 383 -5.87 -5.33 3.02
N GLU A 384 -6.42 -6.28 3.77
CA GLU A 384 -7.59 -7.05 3.37
C GLU A 384 -8.88 -6.21 3.37
N GLU A 385 -9.08 -5.37 4.38
CA GLU A 385 -10.22 -4.45 4.43
C GLU A 385 -10.17 -3.42 3.30
N HIS A 386 -9.00 -2.84 3.05
CA HIS A 386 -8.79 -1.94 1.93
C HIS A 386 -9.10 -2.62 0.59
N ARG A 387 -8.58 -3.84 0.38
CA ARG A 387 -8.89 -4.63 -0.83
C ARG A 387 -10.38 -4.86 -0.98
N ARG A 388 -11.09 -5.18 0.11
CA ARG A 388 -12.53 -5.40 0.11
C ARG A 388 -13.29 -4.12 -0.25
N TYR A 389 -12.89 -2.98 0.31
CA TYR A 389 -13.43 -1.66 -0.03
C TYR A 389 -13.27 -1.37 -1.53
N LEU A 390 -12.07 -1.57 -2.08
CA LEU A 390 -11.81 -1.36 -3.51
C LEU A 390 -12.70 -2.23 -4.41
N ILE A 391 -12.94 -3.49 -4.04
CA ILE A 391 -13.78 -4.44 -4.80
C ILE A 391 -15.26 -4.08 -4.73
N ASN A 392 -15.72 -3.64 -3.56
CA ASN A 392 -17.14 -3.39 -3.31
C ASN A 392 -17.58 -2.02 -3.82
N ASP A 393 -16.76 -1.00 -3.63
CA ASP A 393 -17.13 0.39 -3.85
C ASP A 393 -16.52 0.97 -5.15
N LEU A 394 -15.45 0.36 -5.69
CA LEU A 394 -14.80 0.74 -6.96
C LEU A 394 -14.66 2.27 -7.16
N PRO A 395 -14.04 3.01 -6.21
CA PRO A 395 -13.92 4.47 -6.31
C PRO A 395 -13.19 4.90 -7.58
N GLN A 396 -13.89 5.55 -8.52
CA GLN A 396 -13.32 5.86 -9.84
C GLN A 396 -12.34 7.04 -9.83
N CYS A 397 -12.47 7.99 -8.88
CA CYS A 397 -11.64 9.20 -8.85
C CYS A 397 -10.15 8.93 -8.62
N ILE A 398 -9.81 7.75 -8.10
CA ILE A 398 -8.41 7.38 -7.81
C ILE A 398 -7.70 6.64 -8.95
N LEU A 399 -8.33 6.56 -10.12
CA LEU A 399 -7.75 5.92 -11.31
C LEU A 399 -7.10 6.92 -12.26
N ASN A 400 -7.53 8.18 -12.25
CA ASN A 400 -6.84 9.21 -13.01
C ASN A 400 -5.50 9.51 -12.35
N LYS A 401 -4.43 9.27 -13.09
CA LYS A 401 -3.18 9.99 -12.83
C LYS A 401 -3.51 11.49 -12.94
N PRO A 402 -3.11 12.32 -11.95
CA PRO A 402 -3.22 13.77 -12.09
C PRO A 402 -2.66 14.18 -13.46
N LEU A 403 -3.39 15.05 -14.19
CA LEU A 403 -3.17 15.28 -15.63
C LEU A 403 -1.68 15.52 -15.94
N SER A 404 -1.16 14.78 -16.91
CA SER A 404 0.24 14.66 -17.31
C SER A 404 0.39 14.92 -18.80
N THR A 405 0.23 16.18 -19.23
CA THR A 405 0.48 16.49 -20.65
C THR A 405 1.93 16.74 -20.99
N ASP A 406 2.87 16.90 -20.05
CA ASP A 406 4.29 17.03 -20.40
C ASP A 406 5.21 16.54 -19.26
N ILE A 407 5.53 15.24 -19.23
CA ILE A 407 6.76 14.80 -18.56
C ILE A 407 7.94 15.40 -19.35
N VAL A 408 8.49 16.52 -18.86
CA VAL A 408 9.77 17.10 -19.32
C VAL A 408 10.92 16.70 -18.38
N ALA A 409 10.84 15.49 -17.80
CA ALA A 409 11.94 14.87 -17.08
C ALA A 409 12.21 13.48 -17.71
N PRO A 410 13.46 13.05 -17.89
CA PRO A 410 13.73 11.68 -18.31
C PRO A 410 13.07 10.69 -17.34
N ALA A 411 12.41 9.66 -17.88
CA ALA A 411 11.86 8.55 -17.08
C ALA A 411 12.96 7.95 -16.18
N VAL A 412 12.65 7.74 -14.90
CA VAL A 412 13.58 7.24 -13.90
C VAL A 412 13.11 5.88 -13.39
N CYS A 413 13.58 4.84 -14.06
CA CYS A 413 13.34 3.47 -13.66
C CYS A 413 13.90 3.19 -12.26
N GLY A 414 13.01 2.85 -11.34
CA GLY A 414 13.30 2.43 -9.98
C GLY A 414 12.77 3.36 -8.90
N ASN A 415 11.88 4.29 -9.26
CA ASN A 415 11.21 5.21 -8.33
C ASN A 415 9.82 4.72 -7.90
N TYR A 416 9.45 3.50 -8.31
CA TYR A 416 8.16 2.82 -8.09
C TYR A 416 6.96 3.47 -8.82
N PHE A 417 7.22 4.30 -9.82
CA PHE A 417 6.19 5.03 -10.54
C PHE A 417 6.37 4.86 -12.05
N VAL A 418 5.39 4.22 -12.70
CA VAL A 418 5.46 3.92 -14.14
C VAL A 418 5.32 5.21 -14.97
N GLU A 419 6.39 5.59 -15.66
CA GLU A 419 6.48 6.76 -16.53
C GLU A 419 6.34 6.42 -18.02
N VAL A 420 6.24 7.44 -18.89
CA VAL A 420 6.12 7.23 -20.35
C VAL A 420 7.41 6.60 -20.88
N GLY A 421 7.32 5.37 -21.40
CA GLY A 421 8.46 4.58 -21.86
C GLY A 421 8.78 3.37 -20.97
N GLU A 422 8.10 3.22 -19.84
CA GLU A 422 8.25 2.11 -18.92
C GLU A 422 7.02 1.19 -18.96
N GLU A 423 7.24 -0.12 -18.99
CA GLU A 423 6.16 -1.11 -18.84
C GLU A 423 5.84 -1.38 -17.35
N CYS A 424 6.83 -1.17 -16.48
CA CYS A 424 6.73 -1.29 -15.02
C CYS A 424 7.85 -0.49 -14.34
N ASP A 425 7.62 -0.06 -13.09
CA ASP A 425 8.64 0.48 -12.20
C ASP A 425 8.44 -0.18 -10.82
N CYS A 426 9.41 -1.01 -10.43
CA CYS A 426 9.37 -1.84 -9.23
C CYS A 426 10.42 -1.43 -8.19
N GLY A 427 10.98 -0.23 -8.28
CA GLY A 427 12.08 0.19 -7.40
C GLY A 427 13.47 -0.12 -7.97
N SER A 428 14.51 0.19 -7.19
CA SER A 428 15.90 -0.05 -7.58
C SER A 428 16.13 -1.52 -7.96
N PRO A 429 16.96 -1.79 -8.99
CA PRO A 429 17.14 -3.14 -9.50
C PRO A 429 17.93 -3.99 -8.50
N GLN A 430 17.22 -4.80 -7.72
CA GLN A 430 17.73 -6.10 -7.27
C GLN A 430 16.69 -7.16 -7.59
N PHE A 431 16.80 -7.72 -8.80
CA PHE A 431 16.19 -9.01 -9.08
C PHE A 431 16.78 -10.02 -8.10
N LYS A 432 15.94 -10.85 -7.49
CA LYS A 432 16.42 -12.02 -6.75
C LYS A 432 17.41 -12.79 -7.65
N GLY A 433 18.48 -13.32 -7.07
CA GLY A 433 19.50 -14.04 -7.82
C GLY A 433 18.89 -15.11 -8.73
N ALA A 434 19.53 -15.36 -9.87
CA ALA A 434 19.12 -16.44 -10.76
C ALA A 434 18.99 -17.75 -9.96
N GLU A 435 17.97 -18.55 -10.27
CA GLU A 435 17.61 -19.80 -9.59
C GLU A 435 16.88 -19.65 -8.24
N ALA A 436 16.73 -18.43 -7.69
CA ALA A 436 15.91 -18.22 -6.51
C ALA A 436 14.43 -18.49 -6.79
N GLU A 437 13.82 -19.43 -6.07
CA GLU A 437 12.40 -19.77 -6.24
C GLU A 437 11.51 -18.52 -6.02
N CYS A 438 10.71 -18.19 -7.02
CA CYS A 438 9.72 -17.11 -6.96
C CYS A 438 8.29 -17.63 -6.84
N ARG A 439 8.03 -18.86 -7.29
CA ARG A 439 6.75 -19.54 -7.09
C ARG A 439 7.00 -21.02 -6.83
N ALA A 440 6.51 -21.51 -5.69
CA ALA A 440 6.52 -22.93 -5.37
C ALA A 440 5.45 -23.67 -6.19
N ALA A 441 5.73 -24.93 -6.52
CA ALA A 441 4.75 -25.84 -7.09
C ALA A 441 3.58 -26.05 -6.12
N LYS A 442 2.35 -25.87 -6.60
CA LYS A 442 1.13 -26.01 -5.81
C LYS A 442 0.73 -27.47 -5.57
N ASP A 443 0.92 -28.32 -6.57
CA ASP A 443 0.54 -29.73 -6.53
C ASP A 443 1.39 -30.57 -7.52
N ASP A 444 1.13 -31.88 -7.59
CA ASP A 444 1.87 -32.83 -8.42
C ASP A 444 1.91 -32.48 -9.92
N CYS A 445 1.02 -31.60 -10.41
CA CYS A 445 0.93 -31.20 -11.81
C CYS A 445 1.49 -29.81 -12.10
N ASP A 446 2.11 -29.19 -11.10
CA ASP A 446 2.64 -27.85 -11.17
C ASP A 446 4.18 -27.88 -11.05
N LEU A 447 4.88 -26.98 -11.73
CA LEU A 447 6.32 -26.80 -11.56
C LEU A 447 6.59 -25.63 -10.61
N ALA A 448 7.78 -25.57 -10.03
CA ALA A 448 8.22 -24.37 -9.34
C ALA A 448 8.99 -23.51 -10.35
N GLU A 449 8.80 -22.19 -10.31
CA GLU A 449 9.62 -21.27 -11.10
C GLU A 449 10.64 -20.56 -10.23
N SER A 450 11.80 -20.40 -10.84
CA SER A 450 12.90 -19.63 -10.29
C SER A 450 13.11 -18.35 -11.06
N CYS A 451 13.56 -17.32 -10.36
CA CYS A 451 13.96 -16.05 -10.93
C CYS A 451 15.07 -16.27 -11.96
N THR A 452 15.02 -15.51 -13.05
CA THR A 452 16.10 -15.48 -14.05
C THR A 452 17.27 -14.60 -13.61
N GLY A 453 17.11 -13.82 -12.53
CA GLY A 453 18.07 -12.81 -12.10
C GLY A 453 18.12 -11.56 -12.99
N GLN A 454 17.24 -11.47 -14.00
CA GLN A 454 17.24 -10.40 -15.01
C GLN A 454 15.86 -9.74 -15.17
N SER A 455 14.86 -10.18 -14.40
CA SER A 455 13.48 -9.67 -14.43
C SER A 455 12.86 -9.67 -13.03
N ALA A 456 11.99 -8.70 -12.76
CA ALA A 456 11.19 -8.62 -11.53
C ALA A 456 9.98 -9.56 -11.58
N LEU A 457 9.62 -10.04 -12.77
CA LEU A 457 8.57 -11.02 -12.96
C LEU A 457 9.15 -12.42 -12.82
N CYS A 458 8.47 -13.25 -12.04
CA CYS A 458 8.67 -14.69 -12.10
C CYS A 458 8.38 -15.17 -13.54
N PRO A 459 9.13 -16.14 -14.08
CA PRO A 459 8.80 -16.73 -15.38
C PRO A 459 7.34 -17.16 -15.46
N THR A 460 6.79 -17.22 -16.67
CA THR A 460 5.42 -17.69 -16.90
C THR A 460 5.21 -19.04 -16.22
N ASP A 461 4.06 -19.18 -15.56
CA ASP A 461 3.63 -20.39 -14.86
C ASP A 461 3.75 -21.62 -15.77
N GLN A 462 4.62 -22.56 -15.41
CA GLN A 462 4.86 -23.79 -16.14
C GLN A 462 4.25 -24.95 -15.38
N PHE A 463 3.60 -25.82 -16.14
CA PHE A 463 2.99 -27.02 -15.60
C PHE A 463 3.80 -28.25 -15.95
N GLN A 464 3.62 -29.31 -15.16
CA GLN A 464 4.10 -30.63 -15.54
C GLN A 464 3.51 -31.00 -16.89
N ARG A 465 4.27 -31.78 -17.66
CA ARG A 465 3.85 -32.25 -18.97
C ARG A 465 2.49 -32.96 -18.85
N ASP A 466 1.57 -32.61 -19.75
CA ASP A 466 0.33 -33.36 -19.90
C ASP A 466 0.63 -34.85 -20.03
N GLY A 467 -0.09 -35.65 -19.25
CA GLY A 467 0.13 -37.09 -19.16
C GLY A 467 1.03 -37.57 -18.03
N GLN A 468 1.66 -36.67 -17.28
CA GLN A 468 2.41 -37.06 -16.09
C GLN A 468 1.46 -37.64 -15.03
N PRO A 469 1.74 -38.82 -14.44
CA PRO A 469 0.85 -39.38 -13.43
C PRO A 469 0.81 -38.53 -12.15
N CYS A 470 -0.38 -38.32 -11.58
CA CYS A 470 -0.61 -37.47 -10.43
C CYS A 470 -1.53 -38.12 -9.38
N GLN A 471 -1.50 -37.63 -8.13
CA GLN A 471 -2.27 -38.15 -7.00
C GLN A 471 -2.11 -39.67 -6.82
N ASN A 472 -0.87 -40.15 -6.77
CA ASN A 472 -0.53 -41.58 -6.67
C ASN A 472 -1.10 -42.44 -7.82
N ASN A 473 -0.92 -42.01 -9.08
CA ASN A 473 -1.42 -42.67 -10.30
C ASN A 473 -2.96 -42.75 -10.42
N GLN A 474 -3.69 -41.93 -9.67
CA GLN A 474 -5.15 -41.85 -9.77
C GLN A 474 -5.61 -41.00 -10.96
N GLY A 475 -4.76 -40.09 -11.45
CA GLY A 475 -5.01 -39.28 -12.62
C GLY A 475 -3.73 -39.04 -13.44
N TYR A 476 -3.88 -38.24 -14.49
CA TYR A 476 -2.80 -37.71 -15.31
C TYR A 476 -2.92 -36.20 -15.38
N CYS A 477 -1.79 -35.50 -15.35
CA CYS A 477 -1.77 -34.04 -15.46
C CYS A 477 -2.34 -33.60 -16.81
N TYR A 478 -3.16 -32.56 -16.76
CA TYR A 478 -3.77 -31.96 -17.94
C TYR A 478 -3.96 -30.46 -17.68
N ASN A 479 -3.21 -29.62 -18.39
CA ASN A 479 -3.19 -28.17 -18.25
C ASN A 479 -3.04 -27.73 -16.77
N GLY A 480 -2.02 -28.25 -16.09
CA GLY A 480 -1.69 -27.88 -14.69
C GLY A 480 -2.65 -28.41 -13.62
N LYS A 481 -3.57 -29.32 -13.98
CA LYS A 481 -4.51 -29.95 -13.03
C LYS A 481 -4.40 -31.46 -13.08
N CYS A 482 -4.80 -32.12 -12.00
CA CYS A 482 -4.99 -33.57 -11.94
C CYS A 482 -6.49 -33.93 -11.99
N PRO A 483 -7.15 -33.93 -13.17
CA PRO A 483 -8.55 -34.27 -13.29
C PRO A 483 -8.80 -35.74 -12.95
N ILE A 484 -9.60 -35.98 -11.90
CA ILE A 484 -10.06 -37.31 -11.51
C ILE A 484 -11.58 -37.32 -11.33
N MET A 485 -12.22 -38.44 -11.71
CA MET A 485 -13.68 -38.61 -11.65
C MET A 485 -14.22 -38.44 -10.23
N THR A 486 -13.47 -38.87 -9.20
CA THR A 486 -13.89 -38.75 -7.79
C THR A 486 -14.08 -37.31 -7.38
N ASN A 487 -13.10 -36.43 -7.68
CA ASN A 487 -13.19 -35.01 -7.35
C ASN A 487 -14.33 -34.33 -8.13
N GLN A 488 -14.56 -34.76 -9.37
CA GLN A 488 -15.69 -34.28 -10.15
C GLN A 488 -17.04 -34.69 -9.55
N CYS A 489 -17.16 -35.92 -9.02
CA CYS A 489 -18.34 -36.35 -8.28
C CYS A 489 -18.56 -35.55 -7.00
N ILE A 490 -17.49 -35.25 -6.25
CA ILE A 490 -17.55 -34.42 -5.04
C ILE A 490 -18.00 -33.00 -5.39
N ALA A 491 -17.51 -32.42 -6.48
CA ALA A 491 -17.93 -31.09 -6.93
C ALA A 491 -19.43 -31.03 -7.30
N LEU A 492 -19.96 -32.08 -7.95
CA LEU A 492 -21.35 -32.12 -8.42
C LEU A 492 -22.38 -32.50 -7.34
N PHE A 493 -21.97 -33.26 -6.33
CA PHE A 493 -22.86 -33.88 -5.35
C PHE A 493 -22.48 -33.64 -3.88
N GLY A 494 -21.38 -32.94 -3.62
CA GLY A 494 -20.90 -32.59 -2.29
C GLY A 494 -19.92 -33.61 -1.69
N PRO A 495 -19.35 -33.30 -0.50
CA PRO A 495 -18.40 -34.15 0.20
C PRO A 495 -18.92 -35.57 0.43
N GLY A 496 -18.08 -36.57 0.18
CA GLY A 496 -18.41 -37.99 0.34
C GLY A 496 -19.04 -38.66 -0.88
N ALA A 497 -19.27 -37.94 -1.98
CA ALA A 497 -19.63 -38.56 -3.25
C ALA A 497 -18.46 -39.35 -3.86
N THR A 498 -18.76 -40.49 -4.49
CA THR A 498 -17.76 -41.36 -5.14
C THR A 498 -18.17 -41.70 -6.56
N VAL A 499 -17.23 -42.20 -7.37
CA VAL A 499 -17.52 -42.67 -8.73
C VAL A 499 -18.41 -43.91 -8.68
N SER A 500 -19.43 -43.96 -9.54
CA SER A 500 -20.30 -45.13 -9.65
C SER A 500 -19.58 -46.33 -10.30
N PRO A 501 -20.09 -47.57 -10.10
CA PRO A 501 -19.57 -48.75 -10.78
C PRO A 501 -19.57 -48.65 -12.31
N ASP A 502 -18.65 -49.36 -12.97
CA ASP A 502 -18.47 -49.35 -14.43
C ASP A 502 -19.74 -49.72 -15.20
N SER A 503 -20.63 -50.51 -14.62
CA SER A 503 -21.94 -50.84 -15.22
C SER A 503 -22.79 -49.60 -15.50
N CYS A 504 -22.67 -48.53 -14.72
CA CYS A 504 -23.39 -47.28 -14.94
C CYS A 504 -22.92 -46.56 -16.21
N PHE A 505 -21.63 -46.66 -16.55
CA PHE A 505 -21.09 -45.99 -17.74
C PHE A 505 -21.54 -46.66 -19.04
N GLN A 506 -22.05 -47.90 -19.00
CA GLN A 506 -22.62 -48.58 -20.16
C GLN A 506 -23.86 -47.87 -20.72
N HIS A 507 -24.54 -47.04 -19.93
CA HIS A 507 -25.63 -46.19 -20.42
C HIS A 507 -25.17 -45.21 -21.50
N ASN A 508 -23.89 -44.84 -21.53
CA ASN A 508 -23.34 -43.94 -22.55
C ASN A 508 -23.26 -44.58 -23.95
N LEU A 509 -23.45 -45.90 -24.07
CA LEU A 509 -23.60 -46.58 -25.37
C LEU A 509 -24.94 -46.26 -26.04
N GLY A 510 -25.95 -45.83 -25.28
CA GLY A 510 -27.31 -45.65 -25.76
C GLY A 510 -27.53 -44.41 -26.63
N GLY A 511 -26.73 -43.35 -26.45
CA GLY A 511 -26.84 -42.12 -27.24
C GLY A 511 -28.16 -41.35 -27.08
N MET A 512 -28.93 -41.60 -26.01
CA MET A 512 -30.23 -40.97 -25.75
C MET A 512 -30.12 -39.86 -24.69
N ASP A 513 -30.86 -38.77 -24.91
CA ASP A 513 -31.08 -37.56 -24.08
C ASP A 513 -29.84 -36.97 -23.38
N TYR A 514 -29.34 -37.62 -22.33
CA TYR A 514 -28.28 -37.13 -21.43
C TYR A 514 -27.05 -38.06 -21.34
N SER A 515 -27.08 -39.24 -21.99
CA SER A 515 -26.06 -40.28 -21.92
C SER A 515 -25.42 -40.54 -23.29
N TYR A 516 -24.34 -39.81 -23.56
CA TYR A 516 -23.61 -39.83 -24.83
C TYR A 516 -22.12 -39.50 -24.59
N CYS A 517 -21.30 -39.55 -25.63
CA CYS A 517 -19.88 -39.16 -25.58
C CYS A 517 -19.60 -37.77 -26.15
N ARG A 518 -20.31 -37.40 -27.22
CA ARG A 518 -20.15 -36.12 -27.91
C ARG A 518 -21.50 -35.57 -28.33
N SER A 519 -21.65 -34.25 -28.38
CA SER A 519 -22.78 -33.56 -28.98
C SER A 519 -22.26 -32.57 -30.03
N GLY A 520 -22.90 -32.53 -31.20
CA GLY A 520 -22.54 -31.61 -32.29
C GLY A 520 -23.74 -31.32 -33.17
N ASN A 521 -24.02 -30.04 -33.45
CA ASN A 521 -25.18 -29.59 -34.24
C ASN A 521 -26.53 -30.16 -33.74
N GLY A 522 -26.69 -30.29 -32.42
CA GLY A 522 -27.92 -30.79 -31.80
C GLY A 522 -28.10 -32.31 -31.87
N VAL A 523 -27.08 -33.06 -32.29
CA VAL A 523 -27.11 -34.53 -32.37
C VAL A 523 -26.15 -35.13 -31.33
N ASN A 524 -26.70 -35.99 -30.48
CA ASN A 524 -25.92 -36.76 -29.48
C ASN A 524 -25.32 -38.01 -30.14
N ILE A 525 -24.01 -38.19 -29.97
CA ILE A 525 -23.24 -39.32 -30.50
C ILE A 525 -22.99 -40.33 -29.37
N PRO A 526 -23.48 -41.58 -29.50
CA PRO A 526 -23.21 -42.62 -28.52
C PRO A 526 -21.71 -42.92 -28.41
N CYS A 527 -21.28 -43.38 -27.23
CA CYS A 527 -19.91 -43.83 -27.03
C CYS A 527 -19.62 -45.13 -27.76
N ALA A 528 -18.38 -45.33 -28.20
CA ALA A 528 -17.88 -46.67 -28.46
C ALA A 528 -17.64 -47.42 -27.14
N PRO A 529 -17.56 -48.77 -27.13
CA PRO A 529 -17.31 -49.55 -25.91
C PRO A 529 -16.08 -49.14 -25.11
N ALA A 530 -15.00 -48.71 -25.78
CA ALA A 530 -13.78 -48.24 -25.13
C ALA A 530 -13.90 -46.82 -24.55
N ASP A 531 -14.90 -46.03 -25.00
CA ASP A 531 -15.03 -44.61 -24.69
C ASP A 531 -16.08 -44.32 -23.61
N VAL A 532 -16.77 -45.35 -23.10
CA VAL A 532 -17.90 -45.20 -22.16
C VAL A 532 -17.56 -44.39 -20.92
N LYS A 533 -16.29 -44.37 -20.52
CA LYS A 533 -15.73 -43.61 -19.39
C LYS A 533 -15.48 -42.13 -19.68
N CYS A 534 -15.67 -41.67 -20.92
CA CYS A 534 -15.48 -40.29 -21.36
C CYS A 534 -16.79 -39.58 -21.75
N GLY A 535 -17.93 -40.23 -21.53
CA GLY A 535 -19.26 -39.64 -21.70
C GLY A 535 -19.79 -39.02 -20.41
N ARG A 536 -21.09 -39.20 -20.14
CA ARG A 536 -21.73 -38.75 -18.90
C ARG A 536 -21.05 -39.34 -17.67
N LEU A 537 -20.75 -38.50 -16.67
CA LEU A 537 -20.23 -38.96 -15.39
C LEU A 537 -21.35 -39.52 -14.50
N TYR A 538 -21.09 -40.66 -13.87
CA TYR A 538 -21.98 -41.28 -12.89
C TYR A 538 -21.34 -41.33 -11.51
N CYS A 539 -22.11 -40.90 -10.50
CA CYS A 539 -21.67 -40.79 -9.11
C CYS A 539 -22.63 -41.46 -8.13
N ARG A 540 -22.08 -41.92 -7.01
CA ARG A 540 -22.81 -42.40 -5.84
C ARG A 540 -22.75 -41.34 -4.73
N LYS A 541 -23.90 -41.04 -4.12
CA LYS A 541 -23.98 -40.12 -2.97
C LYS A 541 -23.66 -40.89 -1.68
N GLY A 542 -22.66 -40.44 -0.91
CA GLY A 542 -22.05 -41.21 0.18
C GLY A 542 -22.86 -41.43 1.45
N SER A 543 -24.07 -40.85 1.58
CA SER A 543 -24.80 -40.81 2.85
C SER A 543 -26.11 -41.60 2.88
N ASP A 544 -26.58 -42.16 1.75
CA ASP A 544 -27.90 -42.78 1.68
C ASP A 544 -27.84 -44.21 1.12
N ARG A 545 -28.23 -45.20 1.93
CA ARG A 545 -28.26 -46.62 1.53
C ARG A 545 -29.35 -46.92 0.50
N ASN A 546 -30.32 -46.02 0.32
CA ASN A 546 -31.41 -46.13 -0.65
C ASN A 546 -31.21 -45.26 -1.91
N ALA A 547 -30.10 -44.51 -2.02
CA ALA A 547 -29.83 -43.70 -3.20
C ALA A 547 -29.53 -44.56 -4.43
N ALA A 548 -30.04 -44.13 -5.60
CA ALA A 548 -29.75 -44.77 -6.88
C ALA A 548 -28.22 -44.89 -7.10
N VAL A 549 -27.78 -46.00 -7.68
CA VAL A 549 -26.34 -46.31 -7.83
C VAL A 549 -25.68 -45.48 -8.94
N CYS A 550 -26.45 -45.08 -9.96
CA CYS A 550 -25.98 -44.35 -11.14
C CYS A 550 -26.58 -42.92 -11.19
N ASN A 551 -26.20 -42.03 -10.28
CA ASN A 551 -26.67 -40.64 -10.35
C ASN A 551 -25.83 -39.84 -11.34
N PHE A 552 -26.45 -38.93 -12.07
CA PHE A 552 -25.77 -38.00 -12.96
C PHE A 552 -26.36 -36.59 -12.80
N ARG A 553 -25.59 -35.57 -13.20
CA ARG A 553 -26.09 -34.20 -13.36
C ARG A 553 -26.17 -33.89 -14.84
N TYR A 554 -27.19 -33.13 -15.21
CA TYR A 554 -27.44 -32.67 -16.57
C TYR A 554 -28.11 -31.29 -16.49
N SER A 555 -27.71 -30.37 -17.36
CA SER A 555 -28.34 -29.07 -17.55
C SER A 555 -28.80 -28.97 -19.00
N HIS A 556 -29.98 -28.38 -19.24
CA HIS A 556 -30.45 -28.12 -20.60
C HIS A 556 -29.75 -26.88 -21.20
N ASP A 557 -29.29 -25.96 -20.36
CA ASP A 557 -28.59 -24.74 -20.76
C ASP A 557 -27.09 -24.99 -21.04
N ASP A 558 -26.54 -26.06 -20.46
CA ASP A 558 -25.16 -26.51 -20.65
C ASP A 558 -25.11 -28.04 -20.74
N GLN A 559 -25.02 -28.55 -21.96
CA GLN A 559 -25.00 -29.99 -22.26
C GLN A 559 -23.72 -30.67 -21.73
N ASP A 560 -22.64 -29.92 -21.56
CA ASP A 560 -21.37 -30.40 -21.04
C ASP A 560 -21.37 -30.50 -19.51
N TYR A 561 -22.30 -29.80 -18.83
CA TYR A 561 -22.44 -29.86 -17.38
C TYR A 561 -22.73 -31.29 -16.89
N GLY A 562 -21.75 -31.91 -16.25
CA GLY A 562 -21.80 -33.27 -15.72
C GLY A 562 -21.21 -34.35 -16.65
N MET A 563 -20.63 -33.98 -17.79
CA MET A 563 -19.80 -34.86 -18.63
C MET A 563 -18.43 -35.05 -18.00
N VAL A 564 -17.75 -36.18 -18.24
CA VAL A 564 -16.39 -36.39 -17.76
C VAL A 564 -15.44 -35.34 -18.36
N HIS A 565 -14.67 -34.65 -17.53
CA HIS A 565 -13.80 -33.59 -18.00
C HIS A 565 -12.67 -34.12 -18.90
N PRO A 566 -12.22 -33.35 -19.91
CA PRO A 566 -11.00 -33.64 -20.66
C PRO A 566 -9.79 -33.85 -19.74
N GLY A 567 -8.87 -34.72 -20.13
CA GLY A 567 -7.70 -35.12 -19.35
C GLY A 567 -7.98 -36.12 -18.23
N THR A 568 -9.24 -36.43 -17.93
CA THR A 568 -9.58 -37.38 -16.86
C THR A 568 -9.15 -38.80 -17.24
N LYS A 569 -8.49 -39.50 -16.31
CA LYS A 569 -8.09 -40.91 -16.49
C LYS A 569 -9.31 -41.80 -16.77
N CYS A 570 -9.30 -42.49 -17.90
CA CYS A 570 -10.34 -43.44 -18.32
C CYS A 570 -9.84 -44.90 -18.40
N GLY A 571 -8.53 -45.10 -18.28
CA GLY A 571 -7.85 -46.39 -18.20
C GLY A 571 -6.39 -46.18 -17.83
N ASP A 572 -5.65 -47.26 -17.58
CA ASP A 572 -4.20 -47.15 -17.37
C ASP A 572 -3.51 -46.70 -18.66
N GLY A 573 -2.72 -45.63 -18.58
CA GLY A 573 -2.08 -44.98 -19.72
C GLY A 573 -3.06 -44.22 -20.63
N ARG A 574 -4.29 -43.95 -20.18
CA ARG A 574 -5.35 -43.37 -21.03
C ARG A 574 -6.14 -42.24 -20.36
N VAL A 575 -6.47 -41.23 -21.15
CA VAL A 575 -7.26 -40.05 -20.75
C VAL A 575 -8.41 -39.75 -21.70
N CYS A 576 -9.40 -39.03 -21.18
CA CYS A 576 -10.51 -38.55 -21.98
C CYS A 576 -10.12 -37.32 -22.81
N SER A 577 -10.30 -37.39 -24.13
CA SER A 577 -10.16 -36.25 -25.04
C SER A 577 -11.30 -36.26 -26.04
N ASN A 578 -12.05 -35.16 -26.13
CA ASN A 578 -13.21 -35.00 -27.02
C ASN A 578 -14.18 -36.21 -26.98
N GLY A 579 -14.52 -36.67 -25.77
CA GLY A 579 -15.44 -37.80 -25.58
C GLY A 579 -14.88 -39.16 -26.02
N GLN A 580 -13.55 -39.32 -26.09
CA GLN A 580 -12.88 -40.59 -26.41
C GLN A 580 -11.82 -40.93 -25.38
N CYS A 581 -11.63 -42.21 -25.10
CA CYS A 581 -10.57 -42.69 -24.22
C CYS A 581 -9.32 -43.00 -25.05
N VAL A 582 -8.36 -42.08 -25.04
CA VAL A 582 -7.15 -42.13 -25.87
C VAL A 582 -5.91 -42.36 -25.02
N ASP A 583 -4.83 -42.84 -25.64
CA ASP A 583 -3.55 -42.98 -24.96
C ASP A 583 -2.97 -41.59 -24.61
N VAL A 584 -2.32 -41.53 -23.45
CA VAL A 584 -1.73 -40.33 -22.84
C VAL A 584 -0.53 -39.80 -23.62
#